data_AF-A0A800CYU0-F1
#
_entry.id   AF-A0A800CYU0-F1
#
_cell.length_a   1.000
_cell.length_b   1.000
_cell.length_c   1.000
_cell.angle_alpha   90.00
_cell.angle_beta   90.00
_cell.angle_gamma   90.00
#
_symmetry.space_group_name_H-M   'P 1'
#
loop_
_entity.id
_entity.type
_entity.pdbx_description
1 polymer ?
#
loop_
_entity_poly.entity_id
_entity_poly.type
_entity_poly.pdbx_seq_one_letter_code
_entity_poly.pdbx_strand_id
1 'polypeptide(L)'
;MIFENLDIDKQSTLLASHLPVGRVWEQAFSGDSNIGKLIAGLAVEFYRIELQTGRIASEIDVHEADQLLEDWEKSVGIPNFYFNTNTSICSLPHRQLRK
;
A
#
# COMPACT_ATOMS: atom_id res chain seq x y z
N MET A 1 3.12 -5.76 -9.70
CA MET A 1 2.98 -4.97 -8.45
C MET A 1 2.89 -5.98 -7.29
N ILE A 2 3.63 -5.81 -6.19
CA ILE A 2 3.83 -6.88 -5.17
C ILE A 2 2.54 -7.24 -4.38
N PHE A 3 1.50 -6.39 -4.42
CA PHE A 3 0.31 -6.51 -3.56
C PHE A 3 -1.02 -6.75 -4.30
N GLU A 4 -1.00 -7.30 -5.52
CA GLU A 4 -2.15 -7.38 -6.43
C GLU A 4 -3.31 -8.31 -6.01
N ASN A 5 -3.31 -8.89 -4.79
CA ASN A 5 -4.38 -9.81 -4.35
C ASN A 5 -4.66 -9.72 -2.83
N LEU A 6 -4.87 -8.50 -2.37
CA LEU A 6 -5.20 -8.16 -0.99
C LEU A 6 -6.67 -8.50 -0.67
N ASP A 7 -6.87 -9.62 0.01
CA ASP A 7 -8.17 -10.07 0.53
C ASP A 7 -7.99 -10.48 2.00
N ILE A 8 -8.84 -9.94 2.88
CA ILE A 8 -8.74 -10.13 4.33
C ILE A 8 -8.86 -11.62 4.69
N ASP A 9 -9.71 -12.36 3.98
CA ASP A 9 -9.90 -13.79 4.23
C ASP A 9 -8.66 -14.61 3.84
N LYS A 10 -8.00 -14.22 2.74
CA LYS A 10 -6.71 -14.79 2.34
C LYS A 10 -5.62 -14.45 3.36
N GLN A 11 -5.61 -13.22 3.88
CA GLN A 11 -4.66 -12.79 4.90
C GLN A 11 -4.85 -13.56 6.22
N SER A 12 -6.10 -13.78 6.63
CA SER A 12 -6.43 -14.59 7.80
C SER A 12 -5.96 -16.04 7.63
N THR A 13 -6.21 -16.63 6.47
CA THR A 13 -5.76 -17.99 6.12
C THR A 13 -4.23 -18.09 6.10
N LEU A 14 -3.55 -17.09 5.53
CA LEU A 14 -2.09 -17.00 5.50
C LEU A 14 -1.51 -16.91 6.91
N LEU A 15 -2.05 -16.04 7.75
CA LEU A 15 -1.61 -15.90 9.15
C LEU A 15 -1.83 -17.20 9.95
N ALA A 16 -2.98 -17.85 9.78
CA ALA A 16 -3.25 -19.14 10.41
C ALA A 16 -2.25 -20.23 9.97
N SER A 17 -1.80 -20.20 8.71
CA SER A 17 -0.81 -21.16 8.17
C SER A 17 0.58 -21.06 8.78
N HIS A 18 0.93 -19.92 9.38
CA HIS A 18 2.19 -19.72 10.09
C HIS A 18 2.18 -20.24 11.54
N LEU A 19 1.02 -20.67 12.03
CA LEU A 19 0.91 -21.24 13.37
C LEU A 19 1.47 -22.68 13.38
N PRO A 20 1.98 -23.14 14.53
CA PRO A 20 2.47 -24.51 14.66
C PRO A 20 1.38 -25.54 14.37
N VAL A 21 1.79 -26.74 13.94
CA VAL A 21 0.85 -27.85 13.80
C VAL A 21 0.38 -28.30 15.18
N GLY A 22 -0.94 -28.42 15.38
CA GLY A 22 -1.52 -28.98 16.59
C GLY A 22 -3.01 -28.65 16.78
N ARG A 23 -3.71 -29.47 17.58
CA ARG A 23 -5.16 -29.40 17.81
C ARG A 23 -5.66 -28.01 18.26
N VAL A 24 -4.83 -27.27 19.01
CA VAL A 24 -5.15 -25.90 19.46
C VAL A 24 -5.16 -24.92 18.28
N TRP A 25 -4.25 -25.09 17.32
CA TRP A 25 -4.05 -24.19 16.18
C TRP A 25 -4.90 -24.57 14.97
N GLU A 26 -5.38 -25.80 14.87
CA GLU A 26 -6.40 -26.20 13.88
C GLU A 26 -7.66 -25.32 13.97
N GLN A 27 -7.98 -24.83 15.17
CA GLN A 27 -9.10 -23.93 15.39
C GLN A 27 -8.86 -22.52 14.82
N ALA A 28 -7.63 -22.13 14.49
CA ALA A 28 -7.32 -20.83 13.90
C ALA A 28 -7.95 -20.65 12.50
N PHE A 29 -8.23 -21.74 11.80
CA PHE A 29 -8.95 -21.74 10.53
C PHE A 29 -10.48 -21.66 10.70
N SER A 30 -10.99 -21.81 11.93
CA SER A 30 -12.42 -21.75 12.22
C SER A 30 -12.81 -20.35 12.70
N GLY A 31 -13.68 -19.68 11.95
CA GLY A 31 -14.19 -18.34 12.29
C GLY A 31 -15.01 -18.29 13.59
N ASP A 32 -15.52 -19.43 14.06
CA ASP A 32 -16.31 -19.49 15.29
C ASP A 32 -15.45 -19.59 16.56
N SER A 33 -14.20 -20.02 16.43
CA SER A 33 -13.30 -20.19 17.56
C SER A 33 -12.72 -18.84 18.04
N ASN A 34 -12.38 -18.75 19.33
CA ASN A 34 -11.76 -17.53 19.87
C ASN A 34 -10.41 -17.23 19.20
N ILE A 35 -9.64 -18.27 18.85
CA ILE A 35 -8.36 -18.10 18.18
C ILE A 35 -8.55 -17.67 16.72
N GLY A 36 -9.52 -18.21 16.00
CA GLY A 36 -9.84 -17.79 14.63
C GLY A 36 -10.34 -16.35 14.57
N LYS A 37 -11.16 -15.91 15.54
CA LYS A 37 -11.56 -14.50 15.68
C LYS A 37 -10.37 -13.58 15.95
N LEU A 38 -9.42 -14.01 16.78
CA LEU A 38 -8.19 -13.26 17.04
C LEU A 38 -7.36 -13.12 15.76
N ILE A 39 -7.18 -14.21 15.00
CA ILE A 39 -6.43 -14.21 13.74
C ILE A 39 -7.14 -13.34 12.70
N ALA A 40 -8.47 -13.42 12.59
CA ALA A 40 -9.24 -12.56 11.70
C ALA A 40 -9.08 -11.07 12.05
N GLY A 41 -9.11 -10.72 13.34
CA GLY A 41 -8.84 -9.35 13.80
C GLY A 41 -7.42 -8.89 13.46
N LEU A 42 -6.42 -9.76 13.65
CA LEU A 42 -5.04 -9.47 13.29
C LEU A 42 -4.84 -9.30 11.77
N ALA A 43 -5.53 -10.10 10.97
CA ALA A 43 -5.49 -10.05 9.51
C ALA A 43 -5.89 -8.67 8.97
N VAL A 44 -6.87 -8.02 9.60
CA VAL A 44 -7.30 -6.65 9.23
C VAL A 44 -6.17 -5.65 9.42
N GLU A 45 -5.42 -5.73 10.52
CA GLU A 45 -4.32 -4.80 10.76
C GLU A 45 -3.12 -5.07 9.85
N PHE A 46 -2.79 -6.34 9.59
CA PHE A 46 -1.78 -6.69 8.59
C PHE A 46 -2.13 -6.18 7.20
N TYR A 47 -3.38 -6.34 6.78
CA TYR A 47 -3.91 -5.80 5.53
C TYR A 47 -3.71 -4.28 5.43
N ARG A 48 -3.98 -3.54 6.53
CA ARG A 48 -3.76 -2.08 6.57
C ARG A 48 -2.28 -1.71 6.45
N ILE A 49 -1.40 -2.44 7.13
CA ILE A 49 0.05 -2.22 7.06
C ILE A 49 0.56 -2.50 5.64
N GLU A 50 0.10 -3.54 4.98
CA GLU A 50 0.49 -3.84 3.59
C GLU A 50 0.04 -2.75 2.63
N LEU A 51 -1.19 -2.23 2.79
CA LEU A 51 -1.69 -1.09 2.02
C LEU A 51 -0.84 0.17 2.22
N GLN A 52 -0.48 0.47 3.46
CA GLN A 52 0.40 1.61 3.77
C GLN A 52 1.80 1.39 3.21
N THR A 53 2.33 0.17 3.30
CA THR A 53 3.64 -0.19 2.75
C THR A 53 3.66 -0.05 1.25
N GLY A 54 2.59 -0.47 0.55
CA GLY A 54 2.44 -0.27 -0.89
C GLY A 54 2.48 1.19 -1.29
N ARG A 55 1.82 2.06 -0.52
CA ARG A 55 1.87 3.53 -0.72
C ARG A 55 3.26 4.10 -0.48
N ILE A 56 3.93 3.71 0.60
CA ILE A 56 5.29 4.17 0.88
C ILE A 56 6.26 3.66 -0.20
N ALA A 57 6.06 2.45 -0.70
CA ALA A 57 6.87 1.89 -1.76
C ALA A 57 6.70 2.65 -3.09
N SER A 58 5.49 3.13 -3.43
CA SER A 58 5.29 3.97 -4.62
C SER A 58 5.98 5.32 -4.51
N GLU A 59 6.16 5.86 -3.30
CA GLU A 59 6.91 7.12 -3.08
C GLU A 59 8.42 7.00 -3.40
N ILE A 60 8.95 5.77 -3.51
CA ILE A 60 10.34 5.54 -3.93
C ILE A 60 10.48 5.73 -5.46
N ASP A 61 9.43 5.54 -6.24
CA ASP A 61 9.46 5.89 -7.66
C ASP A 61 9.14 7.37 -7.83
N VAL A 62 10.10 8.15 -8.34
CA VAL A 62 9.94 9.59 -8.57
C VAL A 62 8.75 9.92 -9.48
N HIS A 63 8.32 8.99 -10.34
CA HIS A 63 7.17 9.20 -11.23
C HIS A 63 5.82 8.98 -10.53
N GLU A 64 5.80 8.28 -9.40
CA GLU A 64 4.60 7.99 -8.60
C GLU A 64 4.60 8.72 -7.25
N ALA A 65 5.73 9.32 -6.85
CA ALA A 65 5.89 10.03 -5.61
C ALA A 65 5.03 11.31 -5.56
N ASP A 66 4.35 11.49 -4.42
CA ASP A 66 3.54 12.66 -4.10
C ASP A 66 4.11 13.31 -2.83
N GLN A 67 4.23 12.55 -1.75
CA GLN A 67 4.75 13.05 -0.47
C GLN A 67 6.26 13.26 -0.47
N LEU A 68 7.03 12.39 -1.12
CA LEU A 68 8.50 12.47 -1.16
C LEU A 68 9.03 13.31 -2.33
N LEU A 69 8.17 13.98 -3.09
CA LEU A 69 8.58 14.73 -4.28
C LEU A 69 9.59 15.85 -3.96
N GLU A 70 9.38 16.59 -2.87
CA GLU A 70 10.31 17.66 -2.45
C GLU A 70 11.70 17.11 -2.10
N ASP A 71 11.75 15.96 -1.42
CA ASP A 71 13.01 15.30 -1.09
C ASP A 71 13.73 14.79 -2.35
N TRP A 72 12.98 14.31 -3.34
CA TRP A 72 13.50 13.96 -4.66
C TRP A 72 14.09 15.15 -5.39
N GLU A 73 13.37 16.28 -5.48
CA GLU A 73 13.84 17.51 -6.14
C GLU A 73 15.13 18.03 -5.48
N LYS A 74 15.18 18.01 -4.16
CA LYS A 74 16.37 18.37 -3.39
C LYS A 74 17.55 17.44 -3.69
N SER A 75 17.32 16.13 -3.81
CA SER A 75 18.37 15.14 -4.06
C SER A 75 19.10 15.34 -5.40
N VAL A 76 18.37 15.82 -6.42
CA VAL A 76 18.94 16.16 -7.73
C VAL A 76 19.40 17.62 -7.84
N GLY A 77 19.32 18.36 -6.73
CA GLY A 77 19.77 19.75 -6.65
C GLY A 77 18.86 20.74 -7.38
N ILE A 78 17.58 20.42 -7.58
CA ILE A 78 16.56 21.33 -8.12
C ILE A 78 15.97 22.17 -6.97
N PRO A 79 16.16 23.50 -6.96
CA PRO A 79 15.61 24.34 -5.90
C PRO A 79 14.12 24.67 -6.11
N ASN A 80 13.32 24.59 -5.04
CA ASN A 80 11.88 24.92 -5.03
C ASN A 80 11.52 26.34 -5.50
N PHE A 81 12.50 27.26 -5.54
CA PHE A 81 12.30 28.64 -6.01
C PHE A 81 12.03 28.74 -7.52
N TYR A 82 12.49 27.80 -8.34
CA TYR A 82 12.32 27.89 -9.80
C TYR A 82 10.89 27.63 -10.27
N PHE A 83 9.99 27.16 -9.40
CA PHE A 83 8.57 26.94 -9.69
C PHE A 83 7.64 28.08 -9.26
N ASN A 84 8.17 29.27 -8.98
CA ASN A 84 7.36 30.47 -8.72
C ASN A 84 6.70 31.04 -10.01
N THR A 85 6.06 30.17 -10.79
CA THR A 85 5.07 30.58 -11.79
C THR A 85 3.75 29.91 -11.47
N ASN A 86 2.79 30.79 -11.26
CA ASN A 86 1.41 30.58 -10.89
C ASN A 86 0.64 29.81 -11.99
N THR A 87 1.02 28.56 -12.25
CA THR A 87 0.30 27.69 -13.18
C THR A 87 -0.02 26.39 -12.49
N SER A 88 -1.18 26.38 -11.82
CA SER A 88 -1.90 25.15 -11.52
C SER A 88 -1.94 24.28 -12.78
N ILE A 89 -1.48 23.03 -12.68
CA ILE A 89 -1.72 21.97 -13.68
C ILE A 89 -3.17 21.49 -13.55
N CYS A 90 -4.12 22.43 -13.52
CA CYS A 90 -5.57 22.19 -13.52
C CYS A 90 -6.22 22.55 -14.85
N SER A 91 -5.43 22.76 -15.91
CA SER A 91 -5.96 23.00 -17.25
C SER A 91 -5.09 22.34 -18.32
N LEU A 92 -5.20 21.01 -18.42
CA LEU A 92 -4.89 20.34 -19.69
C LEU A 92 -6.18 20.25 -20.50
N PRO A 93 -6.44 21.15 -21.48
CA PRO A 93 -7.48 20.90 -22.44
C PRO A 93 -7.03 19.73 -23.32
N HIS A 94 -7.84 18.68 -23.31
CA HIS A 94 -7.97 17.65 -24.32
C HIS A 94 -6.87 17.54 -25.39
N ARG A 95 -6.08 16.48 -25.26
CA ARG A 95 -5.70 15.55 -26.33
C ARG A 95 -6.31 15.91 -27.71
N GLN A 96 -5.52 16.51 -28.59
CA GLN A 96 -5.72 16.41 -30.03
C GLN A 96 -4.44 15.81 -30.63
N LEU A 97 -4.49 14.50 -30.83
CA LEU A 97 -3.56 13.75 -31.67
C LEU A 97 -3.88 14.04 -33.14
N ARG A 98 -2.82 14.11 -33.97
CA ARG A 98 -2.71 14.03 -35.45
C ARG A 98 -2.20 15.33 -36.09
N LYS A 99 -1.29 15.32 -37.06
CA LYS A 99 -0.65 14.26 -37.87
C LYS A 99 0.73 14.75 -38.28
#